data_AF-A0A452DWW6-F1
#
_entry.id   AF-A0A452DWW6-F1
#
_cell.length_a   1.000
_cell.length_b   1.000
_cell.length_c   1.000
_cell.angle_alpha   90.00
_cell.angle_beta   90.00
_cell.angle_gamma   90.00
#
_symmetry.space_group_name_H-M   'P 1'
#
loop_
_entity.id
_entity.type
_entity.pdbx_description
1 polymer ?
#
loop_
_entity_poly.entity_id
_entity_poly.type
_entity_poly.pdbx_seq_one_letter_code
_entity_poly.pdbx_strand_id
1 'polypeptide(L)'
;MFSWASKDARRKKEPELFQTVSEGLRQLYAQKLLPLEEHCRFHEFHSAALEDADFDNKPMVLLVGQYSTGKTTFIQHLMEPGLPGDAHRARAHDRGLLEITLSLKS
;
A
#
# COMPACT_ATOMS: atom_id res chain seq x y z
N MET A 1 24.67 -18.44 -36.38
CA MET A 1 23.21 -18.56 -36.57
C MET A 1 22.54 -17.78 -35.44
N PHE A 2 22.21 -16.51 -35.67
CA PHE A 2 21.63 -15.62 -34.67
C PHE A 2 20.17 -15.32 -35.02
N SER A 3 19.25 -15.92 -34.27
CA SER A 3 17.80 -15.69 -34.42
C SER A 3 17.37 -14.49 -33.57
N TRP A 4 17.64 -13.29 -34.06
CA TRP A 4 17.00 -12.04 -33.62
C TRP A 4 15.98 -11.56 -34.66
N ALA A 5 15.32 -12.50 -35.36
CA ALA A 5 14.28 -12.14 -36.34
C ALA A 5 12.85 -12.35 -35.81
N SER A 6 12.66 -12.96 -34.63
CA SER A 6 11.30 -13.24 -34.10
C SER A 6 10.84 -12.29 -32.98
N LYS A 7 11.56 -11.19 -32.73
CA LYS A 7 11.22 -10.25 -31.64
C LYS A 7 10.15 -9.21 -32.03
N ASP A 8 9.49 -9.39 -33.17
CA ASP A 8 8.33 -8.61 -33.61
C ASP A 8 6.97 -9.19 -33.15
N ALA A 9 6.98 -10.19 -32.27
CA ALA A 9 5.78 -10.56 -31.50
C ALA A 9 5.42 -9.51 -30.41
N ARG A 10 6.03 -8.32 -30.43
CA ARG A 10 5.88 -7.25 -29.44
C ARG A 10 4.69 -6.31 -29.66
N ARG A 11 3.83 -6.55 -30.65
CA ARG A 11 2.72 -5.62 -30.93
C ARG A 11 1.43 -6.33 -31.30
N LYS A 12 0.88 -7.07 -30.33
CA LYS A 12 -0.56 -7.32 -30.15
C LYS A 12 -0.77 -7.96 -28.77
N LYS A 13 -0.28 -7.30 -27.72
CA LYS A 13 -0.91 -7.52 -26.40
C LYS A 13 -2.22 -6.75 -26.53
N GLU A 14 -3.35 -7.45 -26.63
CA GLU A 14 -4.63 -6.77 -26.41
C GLU A 14 -4.51 -5.97 -25.11
N PRO A 15 -5.07 -4.75 -25.04
CA PRO A 15 -5.08 -4.02 -23.79
C PRO A 15 -5.67 -4.93 -22.74
N GLU A 16 -4.89 -5.27 -21.70
CA GLU A 16 -5.41 -6.03 -20.57
C GLU A 16 -6.47 -5.14 -19.91
N LEU A 17 -7.73 -5.48 -20.13
CA LEU A 17 -8.87 -4.77 -19.59
C LEU A 17 -9.09 -5.26 -18.16
N PHE A 18 -8.72 -4.42 -17.19
CA PHE A 18 -8.98 -4.67 -15.78
C PHE A 18 -10.28 -3.98 -15.36
N GLN A 19 -11.01 -4.57 -14.41
CA GLN A 19 -12.23 -3.95 -13.89
C GLN A 19 -11.91 -2.73 -13.02
N THR A 20 -10.78 -2.78 -12.29
CA THR A 20 -10.28 -1.66 -11.50
C THR A 20 -8.77 -1.50 -11.66
N VAL A 21 -8.26 -0.31 -11.34
CA VAL A 21 -6.80 -0.04 -11.35
C VAL A 21 -6.09 -0.92 -10.32
N SER A 22 -6.65 -1.08 -9.12
CA SER A 22 -6.06 -1.91 -8.06
C SER A 22 -5.90 -3.37 -8.50
N GLU A 23 -6.89 -3.92 -9.19
CA GLU A 23 -6.81 -5.28 -9.76
C GLU A 23 -5.68 -5.38 -10.79
N GLY A 24 -5.58 -4.40 -11.70
CA GLY A 24 -4.51 -4.37 -12.70
C GLY A 24 -3.11 -4.29 -12.09
N LEU A 25 -2.95 -3.49 -11.03
CA LEU A 25 -1.67 -3.38 -10.30
C LEU A 25 -1.31 -4.69 -9.59
N ARG A 26 -2.28 -5.33 -8.93
CA ARG A 26 -2.08 -6.65 -8.29
C ARG A 26 -1.64 -7.71 -9.30
N GLN A 27 -2.32 -7.78 -10.44
CA GLN A 27 -1.96 -8.73 -11.50
C GLN A 27 -0.57 -8.44 -12.09
N LEU A 28 -0.24 -7.17 -12.32
CA LEU A 28 1.07 -6.79 -12.84
C LEU A 28 2.20 -7.11 -11.85
N TYR A 29 1.99 -6.87 -10.56
CA TYR A 29 2.92 -7.23 -9.49
C TYR A 29 3.22 -8.74 -9.52
N ALA A 30 2.19 -9.57 -9.48
CA ALA A 30 2.34 -11.03 -9.47
C ALA A 30 3.02 -11.57 -10.74
N GLN A 31 2.69 -11.02 -11.92
CA GLN A 31 3.21 -11.53 -13.19
C GLN A 31 4.63 -11.05 -13.53
N LYS A 32 5.04 -9.87 -13.04
CA LYS A 32 6.26 -9.20 -13.50
C LYS A 32 7.26 -8.94 -12.39
N LEU A 33 6.80 -8.49 -11.22
CA LEU A 33 7.68 -8.02 -10.16
C LEU A 33 8.04 -9.12 -9.17
N LEU A 34 7.04 -9.89 -8.70
CA LEU A 34 7.25 -10.97 -7.74
C LEU A 34 8.32 -12.00 -8.19
N PRO A 35 8.33 -12.49 -9.45
CA PRO A 35 9.38 -13.43 -9.89
C PRO A 35 10.79 -12.82 -9.85
N LEU A 36 10.91 -11.51 -10.04
CA LEU A 36 12.19 -10.79 -9.95
C LEU A 36 12.63 -10.63 -8.49
N GLU A 37 11.70 -10.30 -7.60
CA GLU A 37 11.95 -10.17 -6.16
C GLU A 37 12.42 -11.51 -5.57
N GLU A 38 11.77 -12.62 -5.93
CA GLU A 38 12.17 -13.97 -5.54
C GLU A 38 13.54 -14.35 -6.09
N HIS A 39 13.81 -14.06 -7.38
CA HIS A 39 15.09 -14.38 -8.01
C HIS A 39 16.26 -13.64 -7.34
N CYS A 40 16.05 -12.39 -6.96
CA CYS A 40 17.05 -11.56 -6.28
C CYS A 40 17.01 -11.68 -4.75
N ARG A 41 16.13 -12.52 -4.19
CA ARG A 41 15.88 -12.66 -2.74
C ARG A 41 15.64 -11.32 -2.03
N PHE A 42 14.89 -10.43 -2.68
CA PHE A 42 14.65 -9.06 -2.20
C PHE A 42 14.09 -9.01 -0.78
N HIS A 43 13.24 -9.98 -0.43
CA HIS A 43 12.59 -10.10 0.87
C HIS A 43 13.54 -10.36 2.05
N GLU A 44 14.75 -10.86 1.78
CA GLU A 44 15.77 -11.04 2.82
C GLU A 44 16.45 -9.71 3.22
N PHE A 45 16.35 -8.67 2.39
CA PHE A 45 17.08 -7.41 2.57
C PHE A 45 16.20 -6.20 2.83
N HIS A 46 15.01 -6.15 2.24
CA HIS A 46 14.16 -4.97 2.24
C HIS A 46 12.78 -5.22 2.83
N SER A 47 11.86 -5.73 2.01
CA SER A 47 10.43 -5.80 2.35
C SER A 47 9.87 -7.15 1.93
N ALA A 48 8.91 -7.67 2.71
CA ALA A 48 8.18 -8.88 2.35
C ALA A 48 7.40 -8.68 1.04
N ALA A 49 7.06 -9.79 0.39
CA ALA A 49 6.19 -9.79 -0.78
C ALA A 49 4.84 -9.17 -0.42
N LEU A 50 4.30 -8.35 -1.32
CA LEU A 50 2.96 -7.80 -1.18
C LEU A 50 1.92 -8.90 -1.24
N GLU A 51 0.94 -8.81 -0.35
CA GLU A 51 -0.24 -9.68 -0.29
C GLU A 51 -1.44 -9.00 -0.93
N ASP A 52 -2.49 -9.77 -1.26
CA ASP A 52 -3.72 -9.22 -1.84
C ASP A 52 -4.33 -8.11 -0.96
N ALA A 53 -4.21 -8.25 0.36
CA ALA A 53 -4.66 -7.26 1.33
C ALA A 53 -3.99 -5.90 1.14
N ASP A 54 -2.74 -5.83 0.67
CA ASP A 54 -2.02 -4.57 0.47
C ASP A 54 -2.63 -3.72 -0.66
N PHE A 55 -3.32 -4.36 -1.61
CA PHE A 55 -4.01 -3.68 -2.71
C PHE A 55 -5.45 -3.29 -2.36
N ASP A 56 -6.07 -4.03 -1.44
CA ASP A 56 -7.45 -3.84 -1.00
C ASP A 56 -7.57 -3.01 0.31
N ASN A 57 -6.43 -2.69 0.92
CA ASN A 57 -6.36 -1.94 2.17
C ASN A 57 -6.96 -0.54 2.03
N LYS A 58 -7.68 -0.12 3.08
CA LYS A 58 -8.20 1.24 3.19
C LYS A 58 -7.04 2.24 3.25
N PRO A 59 -7.17 3.41 2.61
CA PRO A 59 -6.14 4.42 2.67
C PRO A 59 -5.90 4.83 4.13
N MET A 60 -4.62 4.98 4.47
CA MET A 60 -4.17 5.29 5.83
C MET A 60 -3.57 6.69 5.92
N VAL A 61 -3.84 7.36 7.03
CA VAL A 61 -3.19 8.64 7.38
C VAL A 61 -2.39 8.44 8.66
N LEU A 62 -1.11 8.79 8.62
CA LEU A 62 -0.19 8.77 9.77
C LEU A 62 0.04 10.20 10.25
N LEU A 63 -0.30 10.47 11.51
CA LEU A 63 -0.06 11.76 12.15
C LEU A 63 1.08 11.64 13.16
N VAL A 64 2.19 12.34 12.89
CA VAL A 64 3.41 12.33 13.71
C VAL A 64 3.65 13.70 14.33
N GLY A 65 4.06 13.73 15.59
CA GLY A 65 4.44 14.97 16.26
C GLY A 65 4.67 14.77 17.76
N GLN A 66 5.28 15.76 18.40
CA GLN A 66 5.58 15.72 19.84
C GLN A 66 4.31 15.71 20.71
N TYR A 67 4.45 15.34 21.99
CA TYR A 67 3.33 15.42 22.94
C TYR A 67 2.67 16.80 22.93
N SER A 68 1.36 16.84 23.18
CA SER A 68 0.56 18.07 23.29
C SER A 68 0.45 18.95 22.03
N THR A 69 0.85 18.47 20.85
CA THR A 69 0.68 19.21 19.58
C THR A 69 -0.72 19.09 18.95
N GLY A 70 -1.73 18.66 19.70
CA GLY A 70 -3.11 18.59 19.22
C GLY A 70 -3.43 17.46 18.25
N LYS A 71 -2.61 16.41 18.16
CA LYS A 71 -2.84 15.30 17.22
C LYS A 71 -4.18 14.59 17.40
N THR A 72 -4.54 14.27 18.64
CA THR A 72 -5.84 13.68 18.96
C THR A 72 -6.98 14.64 18.65
N THR A 73 -6.82 15.92 18.97
CA THR A 73 -7.81 16.96 18.70
C THR A 73 -8.03 17.14 17.20
N PHE A 74 -6.97 17.11 16.40
CA PHE A 74 -7.05 17.18 14.94
C PHE A 74 -7.86 16.03 14.36
N ILE A 75 -7.63 14.81 14.84
CA ILE A 75 -8.40 13.63 14.44
C ILE A 75 -9.87 13.81 14.81
N GLN A 76 -10.15 14.25 16.04
CA GLN A 76 -11.52 14.53 16.50
C GLN A 76 -12.20 15.64 15.67
N HIS A 77 -11.45 16.62 15.18
CA HIS A 77 -11.99 17.66 14.30
C HIS A 77 -12.31 17.16 12.89
N LEU A 78 -11.54 16.20 12.37
CA LEU A 78 -11.81 15.58 11.08
C LEU A 78 -12.96 14.57 11.16
N MET A 79 -13.22 13.99 12.32
CA MET A 79 -14.33 13.07 12.53
C MET A 79 -15.61 13.87 12.81
N GLU A 80 -16.67 13.61 12.05
CA GLU A 80 -17.98 14.18 12.33
C GLU A 80 -18.46 13.75 13.73
N PRO A 81 -19.16 14.64 14.48
CA PRO A 81 -19.70 14.28 15.79
C PRO A 81 -20.65 13.08 15.68
N GLY A 82 -20.24 11.92 16.21
CA GLY A 82 -21.07 10.70 16.25
C GLY A 82 -20.47 9.45 15.62
N LEU A 83 -19.28 9.50 15.01
CA LEU A 83 -18.59 8.29 14.55
C LEU A 83 -18.00 7.49 15.74
N PRO A 84 -18.34 6.19 15.91
CA PRO A 84 -17.81 5.36 16.98
C PRO A 84 -16.28 5.22 16.91
N GLY A 85 -15.60 5.35 18.04
CA GLY A 85 -14.14 5.39 18.20
C GLY A 85 -13.38 4.09 17.91
N ASP A 86 -14.02 3.10 17.27
CA ASP A 86 -13.42 1.79 16.95
C ASP A 86 -12.28 1.86 15.92
N ALA A 87 -12.01 3.04 15.36
CA ALA A 87 -10.95 3.30 14.38
C ALA A 87 -9.61 3.75 14.99
N HIS A 88 -9.45 3.76 16.32
CA HIS A 88 -8.27 4.33 16.98
C HIS A 88 -7.45 3.29 17.72
N ARG A 89 -6.48 2.68 17.03
CA ARG A 89 -5.39 1.99 17.71
C ARG A 89 -4.21 2.95 17.85
N ALA A 90 -4.29 3.84 18.84
CA ALA A 90 -3.15 4.68 19.22
C ALA A 90 -2.10 3.78 19.91
N ARG A 91 -0.93 3.61 19.28
CA ARG A 91 0.25 3.04 19.95
C ARG A 91 1.19 4.18 20.30
N ALA A 92 1.22 4.55 21.58
CA ALA A 92 2.25 5.46 22.08
C ALA A 92 3.53 4.65 22.31
N HIS A 93 4.61 4.98 21.60
CA HIS A 93 5.95 4.50 21.95
C HIS A 93 6.64 5.53 22.85
N ASP A 94 7.41 5.03 23.81
CA ASP A 94 7.95 5.72 24.99
C ASP A 94 9.08 6.73 24.70
N ARG A 95 8.99 7.51 23.60
CA ARG A 95 10.07 8.41 23.13
C ARG A 95 9.61 9.75 22.54
N GLY A 96 8.79 10.54 23.22
CA GLY A 96 8.56 11.94 22.79
C GLY A 96 7.58 12.10 21.62
N LEU A 97 7.40 11.06 20.82
CA LEU A 97 6.62 11.03 19.59
C LEU A 97 5.38 10.18 19.80
N LEU A 98 4.20 10.78 19.59
CA LEU A 98 2.95 10.05 19.48
C LEU A 98 2.67 9.82 18.00
N GLU A 99 2.50 8.56 17.63
CA GLU A 99 2.06 8.16 16.29
C GLU A 99 0.61 7.71 16.38
N ILE A 100 -0.24 8.30 15.55
CA ILE A 100 -1.65 7.89 15.43
C ILE A 100 -1.94 7.56 13.98
N THR A 101 -2.38 6.32 13.75
CA THR A 101 -2.78 5.81 12.43
C THR A 101 -4.30 5.78 12.34
N LEU A 102 -4.84 6.32 11.25
CA LEU A 102 -6.26 6.26 10.92
C LEU A 102 -6.49 5.47 9.63
N SER A 103 -7.51 4.62 9.65
CA SER A 103 -8.03 3.93 8.47
C SER A 103 -9.32 4.60 8.02
N LEU A 104 -9.34 5.15 6.80
CA LEU A 104 -10.50 5.87 6.26
C LEU A 104 -11.53 4.87 5.71
N LYS A 105 -12.81 5.04 6.05
CA LYS A 105 -13.90 4.31 5.38
C LYS A 105 -14.20 5.02 4.05
N SER A 106 -14.23 4.26 2.95
CA SER A 106 -14.76 4.72 1.66
C SER A 106 -16.27 4.77 1.67
#